data_AF-A0A7J2YLF7-F1
#
_entry.id   AF-A0A7J2YLF7-F1
#
_cell.length_a   1.000
_cell.length_b   1.000
_cell.length_c   1.000
_cell.angle_alpha   90.00
_cell.angle_beta   90.00
_cell.angle_gamma   90.00
#
_symmetry.space_group_name_H-M   'P 1'
#
loop_
_entity.id
_entity.type
_entity.pdbx_description
1 polymer ?
#
loop_
_entity_poly.entity_id
_entity_poly.type
_entity_poly.pdbx_seq_one_letter_code
_entity_poly.pdbx_strand_id
1 'polypeptide(L)'
;MKKAESTQKVYRVIVEFENEITKKDIQLLENKLTNTTIKQKTPTRVLHRRADLTREKYIYDVKVKILSPQKSEMKIRCQGGLYVKELVSGDDGRTTPSVSEILKNKAKPINLDVLNVIMEN
;
A
#
# COMPACT_ATOMS: atom_id res chain seq x y z
N MET A 1 6.45 22.31 -2.78
CA MET A 1 6.07 20.88 -2.73
C MET A 1 5.04 20.60 -3.82
N LYS A 2 5.05 19.42 -4.46
CA LYS A 2 4.03 19.11 -5.49
C LYS A 2 2.65 19.03 -4.81
N LYS A 3 1.61 19.61 -5.42
CA LYS A 3 0.22 19.62 -4.89
C LYS A 3 -0.32 18.23 -4.50
N ALA A 4 0.18 17.16 -5.12
CA ALA A 4 -0.17 15.79 -4.75
C ALA A 4 0.45 15.35 -3.40
N GLU A 5 1.61 15.86 -3.03
CA GLU A 5 2.32 15.49 -1.79
C GLU A 5 1.78 16.21 -0.55
N SER A 6 1.05 17.31 -0.73
CA SER A 6 0.33 18.04 0.32
C SER A 6 -1.11 17.57 0.52
N THR A 7 -1.48 16.44 -0.08
CA THR A 7 -2.80 15.81 0.12
C THR A 7 -2.63 14.51 0.86
N GLN A 8 -3.59 14.16 1.71
CA GLN A 8 -3.73 12.80 2.20
C GLN A 8 -4.86 12.11 1.43
N LYS A 9 -4.72 10.80 1.24
CA LYS A 9 -5.74 9.99 0.57
C LYS A 9 -6.08 8.79 1.43
N VAL A 10 -7.36 8.45 1.43
CA VAL A 10 -7.86 7.24 2.06
C VAL A 10 -8.28 6.28 0.96
N TYR A 11 -7.67 5.10 0.96
CA TYR A 11 -7.97 4.04 0.02
C TYR A 11 -8.62 2.85 0.73
N ARG A 12 -9.42 2.10 -0.03
CA ARG A 12 -9.79 0.72 0.30
C ARG A 12 -9.21 -0.18 -0.77
N VAL A 13 -8.49 -1.23 -0.38
CA VAL A 13 -7.96 -2.23 -1.30
C VAL A 13 -8.37 -3.63 -0.87
N ILE A 14 -8.89 -4.41 -1.82
CA ILE A 14 -9.08 -5.86 -1.63
C ILE A 14 -7.79 -6.54 -2.08
N VAL A 15 -7.24 -7.34 -1.18
CA VAL A 15 -5.98 -8.04 -1.38
C VAL A 15 -6.24 -9.54 -1.39
N GLU A 16 -5.71 -10.23 -2.39
CA GLU A 16 -5.67 -11.69 -2.47
C GLU A 16 -4.25 -12.16 -2.21
N PHE A 17 -4.10 -13.21 -1.40
CA PHE A 17 -2.83 -13.79 -1.00
C PHE A 17 -2.65 -15.17 -1.60
N GLU A 18 -1.40 -15.58 -1.83
CA GLU A 18 -1.07 -16.92 -2.32
C GLU A 18 -1.30 -18.01 -1.26
N ASN A 19 -1.10 -17.68 0.01
CA ASN A 19 -1.37 -18.55 1.15
C ASN A 19 -2.36 -17.92 2.13
N GLU A 20 -2.99 -18.74 2.97
CA GLU A 20 -3.92 -18.27 3.99
C GLU A 20 -3.28 -17.28 4.96
N ILE A 21 -4.07 -16.31 5.41
CA ILE A 21 -3.68 -15.28 6.36
C ILE A 21 -4.40 -15.46 7.69
N THR A 22 -3.67 -15.18 8.77
CA THR A 22 -4.13 -15.31 10.14
C THR A 22 -4.33 -13.95 10.79
N LYS A 23 -4.96 -13.93 11.97
CA LYS A 23 -5.07 -12.72 12.79
C LYS A 23 -3.70 -12.13 13.17
N LYS A 24 -2.66 -12.96 13.29
CA LYS A 24 -1.30 -12.48 13.58
C LYS A 24 -0.72 -11.71 12.40
N ASP A 25 -0.99 -12.15 11.18
CA ASP A 25 -0.57 -11.46 9.95
C ASP A 25 -1.24 -10.09 9.83
N ILE A 26 -2.53 -10.00 10.18
CA ILE A 26 -3.26 -8.73 10.27
C ILE A 26 -2.56 -7.76 11.23
N GLN A 27 -2.30 -8.21 12.46
CA GLN A 27 -1.63 -7.38 13.47
C GLN A 27 -0.23 -6.96 13.02
N LEU A 28 0.51 -7.87 12.39
CA LEU A 28 1.84 -7.58 11.86
C LEU A 28 1.78 -6.49 10.78
N LEU A 29 0.83 -6.59 9.83
CA LEU A 29 0.64 -5.56 8.80
C LEU A 29 0.29 -4.20 9.40
N GLU A 30 -0.69 -4.14 10.31
CA GLU A 30 -1.10 -2.89 10.95
C GLU A 30 0.06 -2.26 11.72
N ASN A 31 0.82 -3.05 12.48
CA ASN A 31 1.97 -2.59 13.27
C ASN A 31 3.15 -2.13 12.39
N LYS A 32 3.39 -2.78 11.25
CA LYS A 32 4.54 -2.48 10.37
C LYS A 32 4.28 -1.36 9.38
N LEU A 33 3.03 -1.07 9.04
CA LEU A 33 2.68 -0.09 8.01
C LEU A 33 2.05 1.18 8.56
N THR A 34 1.47 1.16 9.75
CA THR A 34 0.96 2.38 10.39
C THR A 34 2.13 3.29 10.78
N ASN A 35 1.97 4.60 10.59
CA ASN A 35 2.99 5.60 10.91
C ASN A 35 4.39 5.28 10.35
N THR A 36 4.43 4.84 9.09
CA THR A 36 5.66 4.32 8.47
C THR A 36 5.91 4.98 7.11
N THR A 37 7.19 5.24 6.83
CA THR A 37 7.66 5.70 5.51
C THR A 37 7.92 4.50 4.60
N ILE A 38 7.40 4.56 3.38
CA ILE A 38 7.59 3.58 2.33
C ILE A 38 8.48 4.17 1.24
N LYS A 39 9.51 3.43 0.82
CA LYS A 39 10.35 3.74 -0.33
C LYS A 39 9.77 3.08 -1.56
N GLN A 40 9.33 3.88 -2.52
CA GLN A 40 8.72 3.41 -3.77
C GLN A 40 9.51 3.91 -4.96
N LYS A 41 10.15 2.98 -5.67
CA LYS A 41 10.64 3.23 -7.02
C LYS A 41 9.44 3.37 -7.97
N THR A 42 9.59 4.19 -9.01
CA THR A 42 8.54 4.38 -10.03
C THR A 42 8.02 3.01 -10.50
N PRO A 43 6.72 2.69 -10.36
CA PRO A 43 6.21 1.36 -10.67
C PRO A 43 6.52 0.90 -12.08
N THR A 44 6.80 -0.40 -12.24
CA THR A 44 7.13 -1.00 -13.55
C THR A 44 6.09 -0.63 -14.63
N ARG A 45 4.80 -0.73 -14.29
CA ARG A 45 3.67 -0.43 -15.19
C ARG A 45 3.57 1.02 -15.67
N VAL A 46 4.31 1.96 -15.09
CA VAL A 46 4.31 3.37 -15.52
C VAL A 46 5.69 3.89 -15.94
N LEU A 47 6.72 3.03 -15.99
CA LEU A 47 8.08 3.42 -16.36
C LEU A 47 8.15 4.09 -17.73
N HIS A 48 7.34 3.65 -18.70
CA HIS A 48 7.29 4.24 -20.03
C HIS A 48 6.78 5.69 -20.06
N ARG A 49 6.20 6.19 -18.97
CA ARG A 49 5.66 7.56 -18.89
C ARG A 49 6.30 8.41 -17.81
N ARG A 50 7.17 7.85 -16.96
CA ARG A 50 7.72 8.54 -15.78
C ARG A 50 9.18 8.18 -15.58
N ALA A 51 9.98 9.17 -15.17
CA ALA A 51 11.35 8.96 -14.77
C ALA A 51 11.45 7.89 -13.66
N ASP A 52 12.40 6.97 -13.82
CA ASP A 52 12.65 5.89 -12.87
C ASP A 52 13.36 6.43 -11.62
N LEU A 53 12.60 6.73 -10.56
CA LEU A 53 13.10 7.38 -9.35
C LEU A 53 12.46 6.75 -8.11
N THR A 54 13.24 6.65 -7.05
CA THR A 54 12.76 6.27 -5.71
C THR A 54 12.21 7.48 -4.99
N ARG A 55 11.02 7.35 -4.40
CA ARG A 55 10.37 8.39 -3.60
C ARG A 55 9.92 7.82 -2.27
N GLU A 56 10.05 8.62 -1.24
CA GLU A 56 9.49 8.32 0.06
C GLU A 56 8.05 8.84 0.14
N LYS A 57 7.17 8.01 0.71
CA LYS A 57 5.76 8.30 0.94
C LYS A 57 5.37 7.78 2.31
N TYR A 58 4.60 8.59 3.04
CA TYR A 58 4.21 8.24 4.41
C TYR A 58 2.83 7.60 4.46
N ILE A 59 2.68 6.59 5.30
CA ILE A 59 1.39 5.99 5.68
C ILE A 59 1.06 6.44 7.09
N TYR A 60 -0.10 7.05 7.25
CA TYR A 60 -0.58 7.56 8.54
C TYR A 60 -1.36 6.51 9.33
N ASP A 61 -2.13 5.65 8.65
CA ASP A 61 -2.96 4.64 9.31
C ASP A 61 -3.26 3.48 8.36
N VAL A 62 -3.26 2.26 8.91
CA VAL A 62 -3.68 1.04 8.22
C VAL A 62 -4.62 0.26 9.12
N LYS A 63 -5.75 -0.17 8.54
CA LYS A 63 -6.66 -1.14 9.14
C LYS A 63 -6.90 -2.29 8.19
N VAL A 64 -6.88 -3.52 8.70
CA VAL A 64 -7.02 -4.73 7.89
C VAL A 64 -8.10 -5.65 8.44
N LYS A 65 -8.95 -6.16 7.55
CA LYS A 65 -10.03 -7.10 7.87
C LYS A 65 -9.92 -8.33 6.98
N ILE A 66 -9.94 -9.52 7.58
CA ILE A 66 -10.03 -10.78 6.83
C ILE A 66 -11.44 -10.89 6.22
N LEU A 67 -11.50 -11.18 4.92
CA LEU A 67 -12.74 -11.45 4.18
C LEU A 67 -12.93 -12.95 3.95
N SER A 68 -11.83 -13.66 3.70
CA SER A 68 -11.77 -15.12 3.59
C SER A 68 -10.33 -15.58 3.91
N PRO A 69 -10.04 -16.89 4.01
CA PRO A 69 -8.71 -17.36 4.38
C PRO A 69 -7.57 -16.75 3.56
N GLN A 70 -7.76 -16.46 2.27
CA GLN A 70 -6.76 -15.88 1.37
C GLN A 70 -7.11 -14.45 0.90
N LYS A 71 -8.05 -13.76 1.56
CA LYS A 71 -8.46 -12.41 1.17
C LYS A 71 -8.60 -11.48 2.37
N SER A 72 -8.12 -10.24 2.20
CA SER A 72 -8.36 -9.16 3.15
C SER A 72 -8.85 -7.90 2.46
N GLU A 73 -9.58 -7.08 3.20
CA GLU A 73 -9.75 -5.66 2.91
C GLU A 73 -8.74 -4.87 3.74
N MET A 74 -8.02 -3.95 3.11
CA MET A 74 -7.18 -2.97 3.79
C MET A 74 -7.71 -1.56 3.55
N LYS A 75 -7.84 -0.77 4.62
CA LYS A 75 -8.09 0.66 4.56
C LYS A 75 -6.80 1.40 4.90
N ILE A 76 -6.36 2.29 4.02
CA ILE A 76 -5.03 2.91 4.10
C ILE A 76 -5.18 4.42 3.98
N ARG A 77 -4.77 5.16 5.01
CA ARG A 77 -4.61 6.62 4.95
C ARG A 77 -3.14 6.93 4.73
N CYS A 78 -2.82 7.59 3.62
CA CYS A 78 -1.44 7.84 3.20
C CYS A 78 -1.26 9.18 2.51
N GLN A 79 -0.01 9.59 2.35
CA GLN A 79 0.37 10.75 1.58
C GLN A 79 0.00 10.55 0.10
N GLY A 80 -0.47 11.61 -0.55
CA GLY A 80 -0.79 11.58 -1.95
C GLY A 80 0.43 11.26 -2.82
N GLY A 81 0.18 10.49 -3.88
CA GLY A 81 1.23 9.95 -4.74
C GLY A 81 1.80 8.61 -4.29
N LEU A 82 1.36 8.06 -3.15
CA LEU A 82 1.66 6.67 -2.79
C LEU A 82 1.03 5.70 -3.80
N TYR A 83 1.82 4.76 -4.27
CA TYR A 83 1.40 3.72 -5.20
C TYR A 83 0.85 2.51 -4.45
N VAL A 84 -0.45 2.51 -4.15
CA VAL A 84 -1.08 1.48 -3.28
C VAL A 84 -1.00 0.07 -3.87
N LYS A 85 -1.11 -0.07 -5.20
CA LYS A 85 -0.97 -1.39 -5.85
C LYS A 85 0.40 -2.00 -5.57
N GLU A 86 1.43 -1.16 -5.67
CA GLU A 86 2.82 -1.55 -5.46
C GLU A 86 3.19 -1.68 -3.98
N LEU A 87 2.51 -0.96 -3.08
CA LEU A 87 2.56 -1.24 -1.64
C LEU A 87 2.07 -2.67 -1.32
N VAL A 88 1.06 -3.17 -2.04
CA VAL A 88 0.55 -4.53 -1.86
C VAL A 88 1.51 -5.56 -2.48
N SER A 89 1.83 -5.41 -3.77
CA SER A 89 2.59 -6.43 -4.51
C SER A 89 4.09 -6.41 -4.25
N GLY A 90 4.65 -5.29 -3.79
CA GLY A 90 6.09 -5.06 -3.71
C GLY A 90 6.75 -4.73 -5.05
N ASP A 91 6.06 -4.96 -6.18
CA ASP A 91 6.55 -4.72 -7.56
C ASP A 91 7.97 -5.27 -7.76
N ASP A 92 8.17 -6.54 -7.42
CA ASP A 92 9.45 -7.24 -7.49
C ASP A 92 10.60 -6.51 -6.77
N GLY A 93 10.32 -6.02 -5.55
CA GLY A 93 11.30 -5.35 -4.70
C GLY A 93 11.46 -3.85 -4.97
N ARG A 94 10.63 -3.27 -5.85
CA ARG A 94 10.64 -1.83 -6.15
C ARG A 94 9.90 -1.00 -5.11
N THR A 95 9.12 -1.61 -4.23
CA THR A 95 8.51 -0.97 -3.06
C THR A 95 8.89 -1.70 -1.79
N THR A 96 9.42 -0.97 -0.80
CA THR A 96 9.78 -1.52 0.51
C THR A 96 9.50 -0.51 1.64
N PRO A 97 8.97 -0.95 2.80
CA PRO A 97 8.36 -2.27 2.99
C PRO A 97 7.07 -2.44 2.15
N SER A 98 6.70 -3.68 1.84
CA SER A 98 5.45 -4.02 1.14
C SER A 98 4.66 -5.11 1.87
N VAL A 99 3.37 -5.25 1.57
CA VAL A 99 2.51 -6.30 2.16
C VAL A 99 3.07 -7.69 1.86
N SER A 100 3.46 -7.93 0.60
CA SER A 100 4.04 -9.20 0.19
C SER A 100 5.34 -9.52 0.92
N GLU A 101 6.21 -8.51 1.07
CA GLU A 101 7.49 -8.64 1.79
C GLU A 101 7.29 -8.90 3.28
N ILE A 102 6.43 -8.12 3.95
CA ILE A 102 6.19 -8.20 5.40
C ILE A 102 5.68 -9.59 5.78
N LEU A 103 4.75 -10.14 5.01
CA LEU A 103 4.16 -11.45 5.29
C LEU A 103 4.93 -12.62 4.69
N LYS A 104 5.94 -12.35 3.85
CA LYS A 104 6.61 -13.38 3.03
C LYS A 104 5.60 -14.25 2.26
N ASN A 105 4.54 -13.61 1.76
CA ASN A 105 3.41 -14.24 1.10
C ASN A 105 2.98 -13.35 -0.06
N LYS A 106 2.97 -13.85 -1.29
CA LYS A 106 2.64 -13.01 -2.44
C LYS A 106 1.23 -12.47 -2.29
N ALA A 107 1.09 -11.15 -2.46
CA ALA A 107 -0.17 -10.44 -2.35
C ALA A 107 -0.47 -9.66 -3.63
N LYS A 108 -1.72 -9.70 -4.09
CA LYS A 108 -2.17 -9.01 -5.29
C LYS A 108 -3.33 -8.07 -4.97
N PRO A 109 -3.27 -6.80 -5.42
CA PRO A 109 -4.39 -5.88 -5.29
C PRO A 109 -5.46 -6.22 -6.34
N ILE A 110 -6.61 -6.70 -5.88
CA ILE A 110 -7.73 -7.09 -6.76
C ILE A 110 -8.59 -5.87 -7.11
N ASN A 111 -9.03 -5.13 -6.10
CA ASN A 111 -9.84 -3.92 -6.26
C ASN A 111 -9.23 -2.78 -5.44
N LEU A 112 -9.25 -1.56 -5.98
CA LEU A 112 -8.73 -0.38 -5.31
C LEU A 112 -9.70 0.79 -5.50
N ASP A 113 -10.26 1.26 -4.39
CA ASP A 113 -11.16 2.40 -4.34
C ASP A 113 -10.49 3.58 -3.63
N VAL A 114 -10.76 4.79 -4.11
CA VAL A 114 -10.45 6.03 -3.38
C VAL A 114 -11.67 6.38 -2.55
N LEU A 115 -11.54 6.35 -1.23
CA LEU A 115 -12.62 6.69 -0.30
C LEU A 115 -12.65 8.19 0.02
N ASN A 116 -11.48 8.83 0.12
CA ASN A 116 -11.40 10.23 0.48
C ASN A 116 -10.12 10.90 -0.04
N VAL A 117 -10.19 12.20 -0.30
CA VAL A 117 -9.06 13.08 -0.61
C VAL A 117 -9.11 14.24 0.38
N ILE A 118 -8.13 14.28 1.27
CA ILE A 118 -7.99 15.31 2.30
C ILE A 118 -6.96 16.31 1.78
N MET A 119 -7.38 17.56 1.64
CA MET A 119 -6.48 18.67 1.33
C MET A 119 -6.10 19.33 2.66
N GLU A 120 -4.81 19.45 2.93
CA GLU A 120 -4.34 20.36 3.98
C GLU A 120 -4.47 21.79 3.41
N ASN A 121 -5.15 22.66 4.16
CA ASN A 121 -5.32 24.08 3.82
C ASN A 121 -4.01 24.85 4.02
#